data_AF-A0A371HZY1-F1
#
_entry.id   AF-A0A371HZY1-F1
#
_cell.length_a   1.000
_cell.length_b   1.000
_cell.length_c   1.000
_cell.angle_alpha   90.00
_cell.angle_beta   90.00
_cell.angle_gamma   90.00
#
_symmetry.space_group_name_H-M   'P 1'
#
loop_
_entity.id
_entity.type
_entity.pdbx_description
1 polymer ?
#
loop_
_entity_poly.entity_id
_entity_poly.type
_entity_poly.pdbx_seq_one_letter_code
_entity_poly.pdbx_strand_id
1 'polypeptide(L)'
;MALEDKEKTTFITTWGTFYYKVMPFRLKNAGVTYQRAMVTLFHDMMHKEVEVYVNDMIAKSKTPGQHIRNMLQKYRLRLNPAKCTFRVRTGKLLGFIVDES
;
A
#
# COMPACT_ATOMS: atom_id res chain seq x y z
N MET A 1 -2.27 -4.99 13.18
CA MET A 1 -1.72 -4.53 14.47
C MET A 1 -1.70 -5.73 15.39
N ALA A 2 -0.56 -6.07 15.99
CA ALA A 2 -0.53 -7.09 17.04
C ALA A 2 -1.44 -6.65 18.20
N LEU A 3 -2.09 -7.60 18.87
CA LEU A 3 -3.06 -7.29 19.93
C LEU A 3 -2.39 -6.52 21.08
N GLU A 4 -1.19 -6.95 21.47
CA GLU A 4 -0.32 -6.36 22.49
C GLU A 4 0.17 -4.94 22.18
N ASP A 5 0.14 -4.51 20.92
CA ASP A 5 0.62 -3.18 20.52
C ASP A 5 -0.50 -2.15 20.36
N LYS A 6 -1.78 -2.57 20.40
CA LYS A 6 -2.91 -1.65 20.19
C LYS A 6 -2.94 -0.54 21.24
N GLU A 7 -2.75 -0.88 22.51
CA GLU A 7 -2.76 0.07 23.63
C GLU A 7 -1.62 1.10 23.53
N LYS A 8 -0.50 0.77 22.89
CA LYS A 8 0.61 1.72 22.64
C LYS A 8 0.27 2.77 21.59
N THR A 9 -0.81 2.58 20.84
CA THR A 9 -1.31 3.51 19.82
C THR A 9 -2.52 4.32 20.30
N THR A 10 -2.72 4.38 21.62
CA THR A 10 -3.84 5.09 22.23
C THR A 10 -3.72 6.60 22.07
N PHE A 11 -4.83 7.28 21.85
CA PHE A 11 -4.95 8.73 21.79
C PHE A 11 -6.19 9.20 22.57
N ILE A 12 -6.11 10.43 23.10
CA ILE A 12 -7.16 11.03 23.91
C ILE A 12 -7.93 12.05 23.06
N THR A 13 -9.24 12.03 23.17
CA THR A 13 -10.16 13.03 22.61
C THR A 13 -11.05 13.57 23.73
N THR A 14 -11.82 14.62 23.45
CA THR A 14 -12.84 15.14 24.38
C THR A 14 -13.92 14.12 24.75
N TRP A 15 -14.11 13.08 23.94
CA TRP A 15 -15.08 12.00 24.17
C TRP A 15 -14.48 10.75 24.82
N GLY A 16 -13.17 10.76 25.11
CA GLY A 16 -12.49 9.66 25.80
C GLY A 16 -11.27 9.13 25.06
N THR A 17 -10.86 7.94 25.49
CA THR A 17 -9.61 7.27 25.12
C THR A 17 -9.85 6.21 24.06
N PHE A 18 -9.14 6.30 22.94
CA PHE A 18 -9.31 5.41 21.78
C PHE A 18 -7.96 4.85 21.32
N TYR A 19 -7.96 3.69 20.66
CA TYR A 19 -6.77 3.10 20.04
C TYR A 19 -7.02 2.70 18.59
N TYR A 20 -5.95 2.54 17.81
CA TYR A 20 -6.06 2.14 16.41
C TYR A 20 -6.23 0.62 16.24
N LYS A 21 -7.25 0.20 15.48
CA LYS A 21 -7.46 -1.22 15.11
C LYS A 21 -6.49 -1.71 14.02
N VAL A 22 -6.10 -0.81 13.12
CA VAL A 22 -5.16 -1.03 12.02
C VAL A 22 -3.98 -0.09 12.15
N MET A 23 -2.86 -0.41 11.52
CA MET A 23 -1.63 0.40 11.62
C MET A 23 -1.87 1.81 11.04
N PRO A 24 -1.71 2.90 11.83
CA PRO A 24 -1.83 4.25 11.30
C PRO A 24 -0.54 4.67 10.58
N PHE A 25 -0.67 5.53 9.58
CA PHE A 25 0.45 6.01 8.74
C PHE A 25 1.54 6.75 9.51
N ARG A 26 1.23 7.34 10.66
CA ARG A 26 2.16 8.16 11.44
C ARG A 26 3.17 7.36 12.28
N LEU A 27 3.10 6.02 12.27
CA LEU A 27 4.10 5.21 12.96
C LEU A 27 5.41 5.20 12.18
N LYS A 28 6.53 5.35 12.88
CA LYS A 28 7.89 5.30 12.32
C LYS A 28 8.12 4.07 11.44
N ASN A 29 7.57 2.93 11.83
CA ASN A 29 7.77 1.65 11.15
C ASN A 29 6.62 1.27 10.20
N ALA A 30 5.68 2.18 9.93
CA ALA A 30 4.54 1.89 9.07
C ALA A 30 4.97 1.53 7.64
N GLY A 31 5.87 2.32 7.04
CA GLY A 31 6.38 2.07 5.70
C GLY A 31 7.19 0.77 5.59
N VAL A 32 8.03 0.46 6.57
CA VAL A 32 8.80 -0.81 6.62
C VAL A 32 7.85 -2.01 6.70
N THR A 33 6.81 -1.89 7.52
CA THR A 33 5.80 -2.96 7.66
C THR A 33 5.00 -3.13 6.38
N TYR A 34 4.59 -2.04 5.73
CA TYR A 34 3.91 -2.06 4.45
C TYR A 34 4.76 -2.74 3.38
N GLN A 35 6.01 -2.31 3.23
CA GLN A 35 6.94 -2.87 2.25
C GLN A 35 7.16 -4.36 2.49
N ARG A 36 7.40 -4.78 3.74
CA ARG A 36 7.54 -6.21 4.08
C ARG A 36 6.29 -7.01 3.71
N ALA A 37 5.10 -6.50 4.04
CA ALA A 37 3.85 -7.17 3.69
C ALA A 37 3.66 -7.29 2.17
N MET A 38 3.92 -6.23 1.41
CA MET A 38 3.76 -6.25 -0.05
C MET A 38 4.77 -7.17 -0.73
N VAL A 39 6.04 -7.18 -0.29
CA VAL A 39 7.06 -8.11 -0.78
C VAL A 39 6.66 -9.56 -0.48
N THR A 40 6.09 -9.85 0.70
CA THR A 40 5.61 -11.20 1.01
C THR A 40 4.39 -11.60 0.16
N LEU A 41 3.43 -10.70 -0.06
CA LEU A 41 2.21 -10.99 -0.83
C LEU A 41 2.45 -11.13 -2.35
N PHE A 42 3.40 -10.35 -2.87
CA PHE A 42 3.70 -10.24 -4.30
C PHE A 42 5.06 -10.77 -4.69
N HIS A 43 5.69 -11.58 -3.84
CA HIS A 43 7.05 -12.09 -4.02
C HIS A 43 7.36 -12.53 -5.46
N ASP A 44 6.49 -13.35 -6.05
CA ASP A 44 6.69 -13.90 -7.40
C ASP A 44 6.53 -12.88 -8.54
N MET A 45 5.83 -11.78 -8.24
CA MET A 45 5.51 -10.67 -9.15
C MET A 45 6.44 -9.47 -8.97
N MET A 46 7.23 -9.45 -7.89
CA MET A 46 8.19 -8.39 -7.60
C MET A 46 9.16 -8.22 -8.77
N HIS A 47 9.46 -6.96 -9.11
CA HIS A 47 10.38 -6.57 -10.19
C HIS A 47 9.94 -6.97 -11.61
N LYS A 48 8.78 -7.62 -11.77
CA LYS A 48 8.19 -7.95 -13.07
C LYS A 48 6.93 -7.13 -13.32
N GLU A 49 5.98 -7.26 -12.41
CA GLU A 49 4.66 -6.66 -12.51
C GLU A 49 4.35 -5.73 -11.34
N VAL A 50 5.02 -5.91 -10.20
CA VAL A 50 4.82 -5.08 -9.01
C VAL A 50 6.14 -4.52 -8.53
N GLU A 51 6.15 -3.22 -8.25
CA GLU A 51 7.23 -2.52 -7.56
C GLU A 51 6.66 -1.77 -6.37
N VAL A 52 7.35 -1.82 -5.22
CA VAL A 52 6.87 -1.26 -3.96
C VAL A 52 7.91 -0.31 -3.41
N TYR A 53 7.48 0.91 -3.06
CA TYR A 53 8.33 1.95 -2.50
C TYR A 53 7.69 2.56 -1.25
N VAL A 54 8.15 2.14 -0.07
CA VAL A 54 7.73 2.61 1.27
C VAL A 54 6.22 2.57 1.52
N ASN A 55 5.44 3.47 0.91
CA ASN A 55 3.98 3.57 1.04
C ASN A 55 3.26 3.49 -0.31
N ASP A 56 3.99 3.55 -1.43
CA ASP A 56 3.43 3.53 -2.77
C ASP A 56 3.74 2.20 -3.48
N MET A 57 2.90 1.82 -4.43
CA MET A 57 3.07 0.62 -5.24
C MET A 57 2.78 0.95 -6.71
N ILE A 58 3.65 0.48 -7.59
CA ILE A 58 3.42 0.45 -9.04
C ILE A 58 3.00 -0.97 -9.39
N ALA A 59 1.91 -1.08 -10.14
CA ALA A 59 1.51 -2.33 -10.76
C ALA A 59 1.52 -2.15 -12.28
N LYS A 60 2.45 -2.85 -12.94
CA LYS A 60 2.58 -2.99 -14.39
C LYS A 60 1.74 -4.19 -14.82
N SER A 61 0.97 -4.06 -15.89
CA SER A 61 0.22 -5.19 -16.44
C SER A 61 0.13 -5.09 -17.95
N LYS A 62 0.46 -6.20 -18.64
CA LYS A 62 0.32 -6.33 -20.09
C LYS A 62 -1.14 -6.34 -20.54
N THR A 63 -2.03 -6.82 -19.68
CA THR A 63 -3.46 -6.96 -19.99
C THR A 63 -4.25 -5.91 -19.20
N PRO A 64 -5.09 -5.10 -19.85
CA PRO A 64 -5.76 -3.98 -19.17
C PRO A 64 -6.66 -4.45 -18.01
N GLY A 65 -6.32 -4.02 -16.79
CA GLY A 65 -7.21 -3.89 -15.62
C GLY A 65 -7.64 -5.18 -14.90
N GLN A 66 -7.79 -6.31 -15.58
CA GLN A 66 -8.33 -7.53 -14.96
C GLN A 66 -7.35 -8.18 -13.98
N HIS A 67 -6.05 -8.17 -14.31
CA HIS A 67 -5.03 -8.83 -13.50
C HIS A 67 -4.87 -8.15 -12.13
N ILE A 68 -4.75 -6.82 -12.11
CA ILE A 68 -4.61 -6.02 -10.89
C ILE A 68 -5.87 -6.12 -10.01
N ARG A 69 -7.06 -6.09 -10.62
CA ARG A 69 -8.32 -6.21 -9.86
C ARG A 69 -8.46 -7.56 -9.16
N ASN A 70 -8.12 -8.65 -9.85
CA ASN A 70 -8.16 -10.00 -9.28
C ASN A 70 -7.17 -10.13 -8.12
N MET A 71 -5.97 -9.59 -8.27
CA MET A 71 -4.93 -9.53 -7.23
C MET A 71 -5.40 -8.78 -5.98
N LEU A 72 -5.94 -7.56 -6.14
CA LEU A 72 -6.43 -6.76 -5.03
C LEU A 72 -7.59 -7.45 -4.28
N GLN A 73 -8.50 -8.09 -5.02
CA GLN A 73 -9.59 -8.86 -4.42
C GLN A 73 -9.08 -10.08 -3.65
N LYS A 74 -8.14 -10.84 -4.22
CA LYS A 74 -7.55 -12.03 -3.59
C LYS A 74 -6.96 -11.72 -2.21
N TYR A 75 -6.24 -10.60 -2.11
CA TYR A 75 -5.60 -10.18 -0.86
C TYR A 75 -6.41 -9.16 -0.04
N ARG A 76 -7.66 -8.88 -0.45
CA ARG A 76 -8.55 -7.90 0.20
C ARG A 76 -7.93 -6.51 0.35
N LEU A 77 -7.05 -6.14 -0.57
CA LEU A 77 -6.45 -4.81 -0.63
C LEU A 77 -7.41 -3.83 -1.30
N ARG A 78 -7.41 -2.59 -0.82
CA ARG A 78 -8.20 -1.49 -1.38
C ARG A 78 -7.27 -0.37 -1.80
N LEU A 79 -7.48 0.13 -3.01
CA LEU A 79 -6.82 1.32 -3.51
C LEU A 79 -7.58 2.57 -3.06
N ASN A 80 -6.86 3.68 -2.91
CA ASN A 80 -7.46 4.99 -2.74
C ASN A 80 -7.55 5.67 -4.13
N PRO A 81 -8.74 5.74 -4.76
CA PRO A 81 -8.87 6.27 -6.12
C PRO A 81 -8.34 7.70 -6.27
N ALA A 82 -8.45 8.53 -5.22
CA ALA A 82 -7.98 9.92 -5.24
C ALA A 82 -6.44 10.04 -5.29
N LYS A 83 -5.71 8.97 -4.99
CA LYS A 83 -4.24 8.93 -5.01
C LYS A 83 -3.67 7.99 -6.08
N CYS A 84 -4.53 7.28 -6.81
CA CYS A 84 -4.10 6.30 -7.80
C CYS A 84 -4.16 6.89 -9.20
N THR A 85 -3.09 6.71 -9.95
CA THR A 85 -3.05 7.00 -11.38
C THR A 85 -3.17 5.68 -12.14
N PHE A 86 -4.07 5.59 -13.10
CA PHE A 86 -4.36 4.35 -13.83
C PHE A 86 -4.09 4.51 -15.32
N ARG A 87 -3.60 3.45 -15.97
CA ARG A 87 -3.42 3.36 -17.44
C ARG A 87 -2.63 4.54 -18.04
N VAL A 88 -1.51 4.87 -17.43
CA VAL A 88 -0.60 5.90 -17.94
C VAL A 88 0.65 5.25 -18.54
N ARG A 89 1.10 5.74 -19.70
CA ARG A 89 2.42 5.40 -20.27
C ARG A 89 3.55 6.00 -19.43
N THR A 90 3.24 7.12 -18.78
CA THR A 90 4.16 7.89 -17.97
C THR A 90 3.45 8.35 -16.70
N GLY A 91 3.98 8.04 -15.52
CA GLY A 91 3.36 8.31 -14.22
C GLY A 91 4.30 9.02 -13.26
N LYS A 92 3.76 9.88 -12.39
CA LYS A 92 4.55 10.50 -11.31
C LYS A 92 4.51 9.64 -10.05
N LEU A 93 5.68 9.18 -9.58
CA LEU A 93 5.83 8.44 -8.33
C LEU A 93 6.90 9.12 -7.47
N LEU A 94 6.57 9.43 -6.20
CA LEU A 94 7.51 10.03 -5.24
C LEU A 94 8.25 11.29 -5.76
N GLY A 95 7.63 12.03 -6.70
CA GLY A 95 8.24 13.20 -7.32
C GLY A 95 8.95 12.94 -8.65
N PHE A 96 9.23 11.68 -8.98
CA PHE A 96 9.89 11.27 -10.22
C PHE A 96 8.88 10.89 -11.31
N ILE A 97 9.27 11.11 -12.57
CA ILE A 97 8.51 10.65 -13.74
C ILE A 97 9.01 9.25 -14.08
N VAL A 98 8.10 8.28 -14.11
CA VAL A 98 8.32 6.88 -14.48
C VAL A 98 7.70 6.67 -15.84
N ASP A 99 8.47 6.23 -16.84
CA ASP A 99 8.00 5.92 -18.18
C ASP A 99 8.12 4.42 -18.50
N GLU A 100 7.27 3.94 -19.40
CA GLU A 100 7.24 2.55 -19.87
C GLU A 100 8.23 2.28 -21.04
N SER A 101 9.21 3.18 -21.28
CA SER A 101 10.12 3.15 -22.44
C SER A 101 10.83 1.80 -22.66
#